data_AF-A0A7S4MB19-F1
#
_entry.id   AF-A0A7S4MB19-F1
#
_cell.length_a   1.000
_cell.length_b   1.000
_cell.length_c   1.000
_cell.angle_alpha   90.00
_cell.angle_beta   90.00
_cell.angle_gamma   90.00
#
_symmetry.space_group_name_H-M   'P 1'
#
loop_
_entity.id
_entity.type
_entity.pdbx_description
1 polymer ?
#
loop_
_entity_poly.entity_id
_entity_poly.type
_entity_poly.pdbx_seq_one_letter_code
_entity_poly.pdbx_strand_id
1 'polypeptide(L)'
;TNTPGPPLLVETRAAMALLAFIVASLALVASASSEIMSDVNGRLSSDLPLDGVRVVLNGGAYSAIPRQDGSFVIHSVRPGTYLLEVQDVQSIWPMVRLDVSAKAAGKLRALLTHNRQPVPFPLPLEPLVAKPVFFEKREGFQWSAMLMNPMVIVMGVTLLIMVVFPKMMANMDPEQLKEMQEMQGGLADMLNPDKLKEKQQQQLKDKRKEKRES
;
A
#
# COMPACT_ATOMS: atom_id res chain seq x y z
N THR A 1 64.51 -53.50 38.09
CA THR A 1 63.97 -52.29 38.75
C THR A 1 64.76 -51.09 38.25
N ASN A 2 64.08 -49.96 38.06
CA ASN A 2 64.60 -48.63 37.68
C ASN A 2 65.10 -48.40 36.25
N THR A 3 64.14 -48.07 35.38
CA THR A 3 64.35 -47.12 34.27
C THR A 3 64.51 -45.70 34.83
N PRO A 4 65.52 -44.90 34.40
CA PRO A 4 65.69 -43.54 34.87
C PRO A 4 64.50 -42.68 34.39
N GLY A 5 63.74 -42.13 35.34
CA GLY A 5 62.65 -41.20 35.05
C GLY A 5 63.17 -39.95 34.31
N PRO A 6 62.32 -39.32 33.48
CA PRO A 6 62.72 -38.16 32.69
C PRO A 6 63.25 -37.03 33.60
N PRO A 7 64.23 -36.24 33.13
CA PRO A 7 64.82 -35.18 33.92
C PRO A 7 63.76 -34.14 34.29
N LEU A 8 63.54 -33.93 35.59
CA LEU A 8 62.54 -33.02 36.19
C LEU A 8 62.53 -31.58 35.60
N LEU A 9 63.61 -31.17 34.93
CA LEU A 9 63.70 -29.88 34.23
C LEU A 9 62.87 -29.81 32.93
N VAL A 10 62.55 -30.93 32.29
CA VAL A 10 61.74 -30.94 31.05
C VAL A 10 60.25 -30.86 31.39
N GLU A 11 59.81 -31.57 32.44
CA GLU A 11 58.42 -31.54 32.90
C GLU A 11 58.02 -30.17 33.44
N THR A 12 58.91 -29.49 34.17
CA THR A 12 58.66 -28.14 34.70
C THR A 12 58.53 -27.09 33.59
N ARG A 13 59.32 -27.20 32.51
CA ARG A 13 59.23 -26.31 31.34
C ARG A 13 57.95 -26.55 30.54
N ALA A 14 57.54 -27.80 30.38
CA ALA A 14 56.29 -28.15 29.71
C ALA A 14 55.05 -27.69 30.51
N ALA A 15 55.06 -27.88 31.83
CA ALA A 15 53.99 -27.42 32.72
C ALA A 15 53.87 -25.89 32.73
N MET A 16 55.00 -25.16 32.78
CA MET A 16 55.02 -23.70 32.70
C MET A 16 54.52 -23.18 31.34
N ALA A 17 54.86 -23.87 30.25
CA ALA A 17 54.38 -23.53 28.91
C ALA A 17 52.86 -23.74 28.78
N LEU A 18 52.33 -24.84 29.30
CA LEU A 18 50.89 -25.12 29.34
C LEU A 18 50.13 -24.09 30.18
N LEU A 19 50.67 -23.74 31.35
CA LEU A 19 50.07 -22.75 32.25
C LEU A 19 50.12 -21.35 31.62
N ALA A 20 51.22 -20.98 30.97
CA ALA A 20 51.31 -19.76 30.18
C ALA A 20 50.33 -19.74 28.99
N PHE A 21 50.10 -20.87 28.34
CA PHE A 21 49.14 -20.99 27.23
C PHE A 21 47.69 -20.86 27.73
N ILE A 22 47.37 -21.42 28.90
CA ILE A 22 46.06 -21.30 29.55
C ILE A 22 45.83 -19.86 30.04
N VAL A 23 46.84 -19.22 30.62
CA VAL A 23 46.75 -17.81 31.04
C VAL A 23 46.62 -16.88 29.83
N ALA A 24 47.36 -17.14 28.76
CA ALA A 24 47.26 -16.37 27.52
C ALA A 24 45.90 -16.56 26.82
N SER A 25 45.36 -17.77 26.80
CA SER A 25 44.03 -18.02 26.22
C SER A 25 42.93 -17.38 27.07
N LEU A 26 43.04 -17.41 28.40
CA LEU A 26 42.10 -16.75 29.29
C LEU A 26 42.17 -15.22 29.20
N ALA A 27 43.37 -14.65 29.05
CA ALA A 27 43.54 -13.21 28.84
C ALA A 27 43.00 -12.73 27.49
N LEU A 28 43.08 -13.55 26.44
CA LEU A 28 42.51 -13.21 25.13
C LEU A 28 40.98 -13.18 25.14
N VAL A 29 40.34 -14.06 25.92
CA VAL A 29 38.88 -14.07 26.11
C VAL A 29 38.39 -12.89 26.96
N ALA A 30 39.25 -12.33 27.82
CA ALA A 30 38.92 -11.23 28.73
C ALA A 30 38.98 -9.83 28.10
N SER A 31 39.22 -9.69 26.78
CA SER A 31 39.00 -8.41 26.09
C SER A 31 37.49 -8.14 25.94
N ALA A 32 36.83 -7.87 27.07
CA ALA A 32 35.53 -7.23 27.09
C ALA A 32 35.74 -5.79 26.63
N SER A 33 35.58 -5.55 25.33
CA SER A 33 35.42 -4.20 24.78
C SER A 33 34.35 -3.49 25.60
N SER A 34 34.70 -2.42 26.30
CA SER A 34 33.70 -1.59 26.98
C SER A 34 32.86 -0.93 25.89
N GLU A 35 31.74 -1.56 25.53
CA GLU A 35 30.88 -1.00 24.51
C GLU A 35 30.20 0.24 25.07
N ILE A 36 30.43 1.36 24.40
CA ILE A 36 29.83 2.64 24.77
C ILE A 36 28.34 2.56 24.45
N MET A 37 27.52 2.34 25.47
CA MET A 37 26.08 2.37 25.34
C MET A 37 25.59 3.81 25.29
N SER A 38 24.55 4.06 24.49
CA SER A 38 23.91 5.37 24.38
C SER A 38 22.40 5.27 24.57
N ASP A 39 21.83 6.30 25.18
CA ASP A 39 20.38 6.42 25.33
C ASP A 39 19.79 7.16 24.12
N VAL A 40 18.73 6.60 23.55
CA VAL A 40 18.07 7.15 22.36
C VAL A 40 16.77 7.81 22.78
N ASN A 41 16.72 9.14 22.60
CA ASN A 41 15.57 9.96 22.96
C ASN A 41 14.78 10.37 21.72
N GLY A 42 13.45 10.31 21.80
CA GLY A 42 12.57 10.79 20.74
C GLY A 42 11.22 11.22 21.28
N ARG A 43 10.43 11.83 20.39
CA ARG A 43 9.08 12.28 20.67
C ARG A 43 8.14 11.99 19.51
N LEU A 44 7.06 11.30 19.80
CA LEU A 44 5.95 11.05 18.90
C LEU A 44 4.97 12.24 18.99
N SER A 45 4.66 12.87 17.87
CA SER A 45 3.66 13.95 17.80
C SER A 45 2.42 13.42 17.09
N SER A 46 1.43 12.99 17.88
CA SER A 46 0.12 12.55 17.36
C SER A 46 -1.02 13.07 18.23
N ASP A 47 -2.16 13.35 17.61
CA ASP A 47 -3.39 13.74 18.30
C ASP A 47 -4.17 12.54 18.86
N LEU A 48 -3.73 11.32 18.54
CA LEU A 48 -4.35 10.07 18.97
C LEU A 48 -3.73 9.54 20.26
N PRO A 49 -4.51 8.80 21.08
CA PRO A 49 -3.97 8.15 22.26
C PRO A 49 -2.87 7.17 21.88
N LEU A 50 -1.77 7.19 22.63
CA LEU A 50 -0.61 6.32 22.41
C LEU A 50 -0.74 4.96 23.11
N ASP A 51 -1.98 4.52 23.36
CA ASP A 51 -2.27 3.27 24.05
C ASP A 51 -1.94 2.07 23.16
N GLY A 52 -1.02 1.23 23.60
CA GLY A 52 -0.55 0.07 22.84
C GLY A 52 0.50 0.39 21.77
N VAL A 53 0.98 1.64 21.69
CA VAL A 53 2.09 2.01 20.81
C VAL A 53 3.40 1.49 21.37
N ARG A 54 4.24 0.93 20.49
CA ARG A 54 5.58 0.46 20.86
C ARG A 54 6.62 0.99 19.89
N VAL A 55 7.66 1.63 20.42
CA VAL A 55 8.84 2.01 19.64
C VAL A 55 9.83 0.86 19.69
N VAL A 56 10.26 0.37 18.53
CA VAL A 56 11.19 -0.76 18.42
C VAL A 56 12.40 -0.38 17.59
N LEU A 57 13.55 -0.94 17.96
CA LEU A 57 14.77 -0.93 17.15
C LEU A 57 15.05 -2.33 16.61
N ASN A 58 15.32 -2.42 15.31
CA ASN A 58 15.77 -3.63 14.63
C ASN A 58 14.86 -4.85 14.90
N GLY A 59 13.56 -4.72 14.63
CA GLY A 59 12.59 -5.80 14.79
C GLY A 59 12.30 -6.20 16.24
N GLY A 60 12.65 -5.37 17.23
CA GLY A 60 12.37 -5.60 18.65
C GLY A 60 13.59 -5.99 19.49
N ALA A 61 14.81 -5.91 18.93
CA ALA A 61 16.04 -6.09 19.70
C ALA A 61 16.15 -5.10 20.88
N TYR A 62 15.66 -3.87 20.67
CA TYR A 62 15.36 -2.93 21.75
C TYR A 62 13.92 -2.44 21.58
N SER A 63 13.26 -2.16 22.69
CA SER A 63 11.91 -1.57 22.65
C SER A 63 11.69 -0.62 23.81
N ALA A 64 10.85 0.38 23.57
CA ALA A 64 10.34 1.27 24.60
C ALA A 64 8.86 1.57 24.35
N ILE A 65 8.18 1.92 25.44
CA ILE A 65 6.79 2.37 25.41
C ILE A 65 6.83 3.89 25.54
N PRO A 66 6.19 4.65 24.62
CA PRO A 66 6.11 6.08 24.72
C PRO A 66 5.19 6.50 25.88
N ARG A 67 5.48 7.64 26.49
CA ARG A 67 4.61 8.28 27.46
C ARG A 67 3.43 8.96 26.76
N GLN A 68 2.41 9.35 27.51
CA GLN A 68 1.23 10.06 26.98
C GLN A 68 1.57 11.41 26.31
N ASP A 69 2.70 12.03 26.66
CA ASP A 69 3.19 13.26 26.03
C ASP A 69 3.96 13.02 24.71
N GLY A 70 4.06 11.75 24.31
CA GLY A 70 4.79 11.27 23.13
C GLY A 70 6.26 10.99 23.36
N SER A 71 6.82 11.34 24.52
CA SER A 71 8.25 11.16 24.78
C SER A 71 8.59 9.68 25.02
N PHE A 72 9.72 9.24 24.49
CA PHE A 72 10.25 7.90 24.74
C PHE A 72 11.76 7.92 24.87
N VAL A 73 12.28 6.97 25.64
CA VAL A 73 13.71 6.75 25.82
C VAL A 73 13.98 5.26 25.70
N ILE A 74 14.92 4.90 24.83
CA ILE A 74 15.47 3.54 24.75
C ILE A 74 16.85 3.57 25.39
N HIS A 75 16.99 2.89 26.52
CA HIS A 75 18.23 2.85 27.26
C HIS A 75 19.17 1.78 26.72
N SER A 76 20.46 1.98 26.98
CA SER A 76 21.49 0.94 26.82
C SER A 76 21.60 0.40 25.38
N VAL A 77 21.49 1.27 24.38
CA VAL A 77 21.64 0.87 22.97
C VAL A 77 23.14 0.77 22.64
N ARG A 78 23.56 -0.41 22.19
CA ARG A 78 24.94 -0.68 21.75
C ARG A 78 25.29 0.15 20.51
N PRO A 79 26.57 0.42 20.22
CA PRO A 79 26.96 1.06 18.98
C PRO A 79 26.60 0.23 17.76
N GLY A 80 26.07 0.89 16.72
CA GLY A 80 25.64 0.22 15.52
C GLY A 80 24.59 1.01 14.74
N THR A 81 24.24 0.48 13.58
CA THR A 81 23.11 0.99 12.79
C THR A 81 21.87 0.17 13.09
N TYR A 82 20.79 0.86 13.45
CA TYR A 82 19.49 0.28 13.74
C TYR A 82 18.41 0.90 12.85
N LEU A 83 17.32 0.16 12.66
CA LEU A 83 16.10 0.69 12.07
C LEU A 83 15.10 0.94 13.20
N LEU A 84 14.67 2.19 13.36
CA LEU A 84 13.64 2.58 14.30
C LEU A 84 12.29 2.54 13.60
N GLU A 85 11.36 1.83 14.23
CA GLU A 85 9.99 1.68 13.78
C GLU A 85 9.05 1.93 14.97
N VAL A 86 7.90 2.52 14.68
CA VAL A 86 6.84 2.69 15.67
C VAL A 86 5.71 1.75 15.27
N GLN A 87 5.44 0.77 16.11
CA GLN A 87 4.35 -0.17 15.96
C GLN A 87 3.11 0.41 16.61
N ASP A 88 2.13 0.73 15.77
CA ASP A 88 0.83 1.26 16.15
C ASP A 88 -0.23 0.67 15.21
N VAL A 89 -1.44 0.47 15.74
CA VAL A 89 -2.60 0.00 14.97
C VAL A 89 -3.37 1.19 14.40
N GLN A 90 -3.37 2.33 15.09
CA GLN A 90 -4.20 3.49 14.74
C GLN A 90 -3.49 4.53 13.87
N SER A 91 -2.17 4.43 13.71
CA SER A 91 -1.38 5.35 12.89
C SER A 91 -0.24 4.63 12.21
N ILE A 92 0.12 5.11 11.02
CA ILE A 92 1.28 4.63 10.27
C ILE A 92 2.41 5.63 10.46
N TRP A 93 3.57 5.15 10.89
CA TRP A 93 4.72 5.99 11.24
C TRP A 93 5.88 5.82 10.26
N PRO A 94 6.71 6.85 10.06
CA PRO A 94 7.89 6.76 9.21
C PRO A 94 8.99 5.94 9.88
N MET A 95 9.69 5.13 9.08
CA MET A 95 10.87 4.40 9.54
C MET A 95 12.11 5.31 9.51
N VAL A 96 12.92 5.23 10.56
CA VAL A 96 14.12 6.05 10.71
C VAL A 96 15.34 5.18 10.93
N ARG A 97 16.34 5.32 10.06
CA ARG A 97 17.64 4.69 10.24
C ARG A 97 18.42 5.47 11.30
N LEU A 98 18.74 4.80 12.40
CA LEU A 98 19.50 5.34 13.51
C LEU A 98 20.93 4.79 13.46
N ASP A 99 21.92 5.68 13.58
CA ASP A 99 23.33 5.34 13.65
C ASP A 99 23.88 5.80 15.01
N VAL A 100 24.33 4.84 15.81
CA VAL A 100 24.85 5.03 17.17
C VAL A 100 26.36 4.92 17.12
N SER A 101 27.06 6.02 17.44
CA SER A 101 28.52 6.07 17.33
C SER A 101 29.22 5.23 18.39
N ALA A 102 30.15 4.37 17.97
CA ALA A 102 31.07 3.66 18.87
C ALA A 102 32.20 4.55 19.42
N LYS A 103 32.39 5.75 18.85
CA LYS A 103 33.52 6.64 19.18
C LYS A 103 33.17 7.68 20.25
N ALA A 104 31.92 8.08 20.32
CA ALA A 104 31.44 9.11 21.22
C ALA A 104 30.06 8.76 21.77
N ALA A 105 29.98 8.55 23.08
CA ALA A 105 28.72 8.32 23.78
C ALA A 105 27.73 9.46 23.49
N GLY A 106 26.50 9.13 23.12
CA GLY A 106 25.44 10.10 22.86
C GLY A 106 25.52 10.79 21.49
N LYS A 107 26.54 10.53 20.67
CA LYS A 107 26.53 10.99 19.27
C LYS A 107 25.66 10.07 18.43
N LEU A 108 24.41 10.47 18.29
CA LEU A 108 23.40 9.78 17.49
C LEU A 108 23.18 10.52 16.18
N ARG A 109 22.98 9.78 15.10
CA ARG A 109 22.53 10.33 13.82
C ARG A 109 21.30 9.58 13.37
N ALA A 110 20.25 10.30 13.03
CA ALA A 110 19.04 9.72 12.48
C ALA A 110 18.83 10.19 11.05
N LEU A 111 18.35 9.30 10.20
CA LEU A 111 18.11 9.51 8.78
C LEU A 111 16.77 8.90 8.41
N LEU A 112 15.88 9.64 7.74
CA LEU A 112 14.64 9.04 7.24
C LEU A 112 14.95 8.02 6.15
N THR A 113 14.28 6.86 6.18
CA THR A 113 14.60 5.75 5.26
C THR A 113 14.29 6.11 3.80
N HIS A 114 13.22 6.86 3.54
CA HIS A 114 12.79 7.21 2.19
C HIS A 114 13.71 8.23 1.49
N ASN A 115 14.05 9.34 2.16
CA ASN A 115 14.81 10.45 1.55
C ASN A 115 16.24 10.62 2.07
N ARG A 116 16.70 9.78 3.00
CA ARG A 116 18.01 9.89 3.69
C ARG A 116 18.28 11.28 4.30
N GLN A 117 17.22 12.03 4.57
CA GLN A 117 17.33 13.35 5.20
C GLN A 117 17.70 13.19 6.67
N PRO A 118 18.68 13.95 7.18
CA PRO A 118 19.05 13.91 8.59
C PRO A 118 17.92 14.49 9.45
N VAL A 119 17.61 13.79 10.53
CA VAL A 119 16.59 14.20 11.51
C VAL A 119 17.28 14.77 12.74
N PRO A 120 16.85 15.94 13.23
CA PRO A 120 17.37 16.49 14.47
C PRO A 120 16.92 15.65 15.69
N PHE A 121 17.70 15.69 16.76
CA PHE A 121 17.32 15.12 18.06
C PHE A 121 16.76 16.21 18.98
N PRO A 122 15.79 15.89 19.86
CA PRO A 122 15.08 14.60 19.98
C PRO A 122 14.21 14.33 18.74
N LEU A 123 14.12 13.05 18.32
CA LEU A 123 13.46 12.66 17.06
C LEU A 123 12.00 13.13 17.02
N PRO A 124 11.63 14.13 16.19
CA PRO A 124 10.23 14.50 15.99
C PRO A 124 9.64 13.53 14.97
N LEU A 125 8.96 12.50 15.45
CA LEU A 125 8.24 11.58 14.59
C LEU A 125 6.79 12.06 14.50
N GLU A 126 6.31 12.21 13.28
CA GLU A 126 4.91 12.50 12.97
C GLU A 126 4.33 11.32 12.19
N PRO A 127 3.06 10.94 12.44
CA PRO A 127 2.43 9.87 11.70
C PRO A 127 2.24 10.28 10.24
N LEU A 128 2.60 9.39 9.30
CA LEU A 128 2.36 9.57 7.87
C LEU A 128 0.85 9.51 7.56
N VAL A 129 0.13 8.65 8.26
CA VAL A 129 -1.32 8.48 8.14
C VAL A 129 -1.91 8.28 9.53
N ALA A 130 -2.77 9.20 9.96
CA ALA A 130 -3.58 9.05 11.17
C ALA A 130 -4.92 8.37 10.80
N LYS A 131 -5.33 7.36 11.58
CA LYS A 131 -6.54 6.54 11.34
C LYS A 131 -6.57 5.93 9.92
N PRO A 132 -5.63 5.03 9.58
CA PRO A 132 -5.68 4.31 8.33
C PRO A 132 -7.02 3.59 8.17
N VAL A 133 -7.70 3.87 7.06
CA VAL A 133 -8.97 3.23 6.72
C VAL A 133 -8.67 1.84 6.18
N PHE A 134 -8.57 0.86 7.07
CA PHE A 134 -8.31 -0.54 6.70
C PHE A 134 -9.51 -1.22 6.04
N PHE A 135 -10.71 -0.66 6.22
CA PHE A 135 -11.96 -1.20 5.69
C PHE A 135 -12.52 -0.28 4.62
N GLU A 136 -12.67 -0.81 3.43
CA GLU A 136 -13.40 -0.14 2.36
C GLU A 136 -14.87 -0.03 2.77
N LYS A 137 -15.38 1.22 2.81
CA LYS A 137 -16.80 1.45 3.13
C LYS A 137 -17.61 0.81 2.01
N ARG A 138 -18.45 -0.17 2.36
CA ARG A 138 -19.41 -0.74 1.40
C ARG A 138 -20.23 0.40 0.83
N GLU A 139 -20.18 0.57 -0.49
CA GLU A 139 -21.03 1.52 -1.18
C GLU A 139 -22.48 1.16 -0.85
N GLY A 140 -23.11 1.98 0.00
CA GLY A 140 -24.49 1.76 0.40
C GLY A 140 -25.42 1.88 -0.81
N PHE A 141 -26.67 1.47 -0.62
CA PHE A 141 -27.68 1.65 -1.65
C PHE A 141 -27.91 3.15 -1.92
N GLN A 142 -27.36 3.65 -3.02
CA GLN A 142 -27.52 5.02 -3.46
C GLN A 142 -28.72 5.12 -4.38
N TRP A 143 -29.83 5.69 -3.87
CA TRP A 143 -31.03 5.96 -4.68
C TRP A 143 -30.72 6.83 -5.91
N SER A 144 -29.79 7.78 -5.77
CA SER A 144 -29.28 8.60 -6.87
C SER A 144 -28.53 7.78 -7.91
N ALA A 145 -27.65 6.85 -7.50
CA ALA A 145 -26.94 5.98 -8.43
C ALA A 145 -27.87 4.97 -9.12
N MET A 146 -28.94 4.54 -8.44
CA MET A 146 -29.97 3.69 -9.05
C MET A 146 -30.81 4.46 -10.08
N LEU A 147 -31.21 5.70 -9.80
CA LEU A 147 -31.96 6.53 -10.74
C LEU A 147 -31.08 7.02 -11.91
N MET A 148 -29.79 7.29 -11.66
CA MET A 148 -28.81 7.61 -12.70
C MET A 148 -28.31 6.37 -13.46
N ASN A 149 -28.84 5.18 -13.16
CA ASN A 149 -28.50 3.98 -13.90
C ASN A 149 -29.13 4.07 -15.31
N PRO A 150 -28.33 3.99 -16.39
CA PRO A 150 -28.82 4.11 -17.77
C PRO A 150 -29.96 3.13 -18.08
N MET A 151 -29.97 1.95 -17.45
CA MET A 151 -31.05 0.98 -17.63
C MET A 151 -32.39 1.46 -17.05
N VAL A 152 -32.35 2.10 -15.87
CA VAL A 152 -33.56 2.62 -15.20
C VAL A 152 -34.11 3.84 -15.94
N ILE A 153 -33.22 4.72 -16.43
CA ILE A 153 -33.60 5.89 -17.23
C ILE A 153 -34.30 5.45 -18.52
N VAL A 154 -33.70 4.52 -19.27
CA VAL A 154 -34.28 4.03 -20.53
C VAL A 154 -35.65 3.40 -20.28
N MET A 155 -35.77 2.56 -19.25
CA MET A 155 -37.06 1.98 -18.86
C MET A 155 -38.11 3.07 -18.54
N GLY A 156 -37.74 4.09 -17.79
CA GLY A 156 -38.63 5.22 -17.47
C GLY A 156 -39.05 6.03 -18.70
N VAL A 157 -38.11 6.33 -19.60
CA VAL A 157 -38.37 7.05 -20.85
C VAL A 157 -39.31 6.25 -21.76
N THR A 158 -39.09 4.94 -21.90
CA THR A 158 -39.95 4.07 -22.72
C THR A 158 -41.38 4.03 -22.18
N LEU A 159 -41.56 3.92 -20.85
CA LEU A 159 -42.89 3.96 -20.24
C LEU A 159 -43.58 5.31 -20.44
N LEU A 160 -42.83 6.41 -20.35
CA LEU A 160 -43.35 7.75 -20.61
C LEU A 160 -43.80 7.89 -22.07
N ILE A 161 -43.00 7.43 -23.03
CA ILE A 161 -43.37 7.43 -24.45
C ILE A 161 -44.64 6.60 -24.66
N MET A 162 -44.75 5.42 -24.05
CA MET A 162 -45.93 4.57 -24.17
C MET A 162 -47.22 5.24 -23.66
N VAL A 163 -47.13 6.16 -22.70
CA VAL A 163 -48.29 6.92 -22.17
C VAL A 163 -48.57 8.18 -22.98
N VAL A 164 -47.53 8.91 -23.39
CA VAL A 164 -47.67 10.19 -24.11
C VAL A 164 -48.02 9.97 -25.58
N PHE A 165 -47.41 8.97 -26.23
CA PHE A 165 -47.58 8.72 -27.67
C PHE A 165 -49.05 8.46 -28.07
N PRO A 166 -49.83 7.61 -27.35
CA PRO A 166 -51.25 7.45 -27.64
C PRO A 166 -52.07 8.73 -27.40
N LYS A 167 -51.72 9.53 -26.39
CA LYS A 167 -52.41 10.79 -26.11
C LYS A 167 -52.12 11.87 -27.15
N MET A 168 -50.93 11.87 -27.73
CA MET A 168 -50.58 12.78 -28.82
C MET A 168 -51.32 12.36 -30.10
N MET A 169 -51.34 11.06 -30.43
CA MET A 169 -52.10 10.55 -31.59
C MET A 169 -53.61 10.73 -31.47
N ALA A 170 -54.17 10.63 -30.25
CA ALA A 170 -55.61 10.81 -30.02
C ALA A 170 -56.09 12.25 -30.21
N ASN A 171 -55.19 13.25 -30.20
CA ASN A 171 -55.51 14.67 -30.37
C ASN A 171 -54.95 15.26 -31.69
N MET A 172 -54.48 14.43 -32.62
CA MET A 172 -53.95 14.87 -33.92
C MET A 172 -55.02 14.82 -35.02
N ASP A 173 -54.97 15.80 -35.94
CA ASP A 173 -55.86 15.89 -37.10
C ASP A 173 -55.63 14.73 -38.09
N PRO A 174 -56.66 14.31 -38.86
CA PRO A 174 -56.61 13.16 -39.76
C PRO A 174 -55.56 13.28 -40.89
N GLU A 175 -55.12 14.49 -41.25
CA GLU A 175 -54.04 14.69 -42.23
C GLU A 175 -52.66 14.30 -41.66
N GLN A 176 -52.36 14.65 -40.40
CA GLN A 176 -51.07 14.31 -39.77
C GLN A 176 -50.98 12.82 -39.41
N LEU A 177 -52.11 12.20 -39.09
CA LEU A 177 -52.19 10.74 -38.92
C LEU A 177 -51.91 10.00 -40.23
N LYS A 178 -52.34 10.55 -41.38
CA LYS A 178 -52.08 9.96 -42.70
C LYS A 178 -50.61 10.07 -43.08
N GLU A 179 -49.97 11.21 -42.82
CA GLU A 179 -48.52 11.38 -43.00
C GLU A 179 -47.71 10.44 -42.07
N MET A 180 -48.11 10.27 -40.80
CA MET A 180 -47.49 9.30 -39.90
C MET A 180 -47.71 7.85 -40.34
N GLN A 181 -48.88 7.51 -40.89
CA GLN A 181 -49.17 6.19 -41.43
C GLN A 181 -48.37 5.90 -42.70
N GLU A 182 -48.14 6.91 -43.56
CA GLU A 182 -47.27 6.80 -44.72
C GLU A 182 -45.80 6.59 -44.30
N MET A 183 -45.34 7.28 -43.24
CA MET A 183 -44.01 7.07 -42.67
C MET A 183 -43.86 5.71 -41.96
N GLN A 184 -44.86 5.26 -41.20
CA GLN A 184 -44.87 3.93 -40.58
C GLN A 184 -44.95 2.82 -41.61
N GLY A 185 -45.77 2.99 -42.65
CA GLY A 185 -45.87 2.07 -43.79
C GLY A 185 -44.54 1.97 -44.55
N GLY A 186 -43.85 3.10 -44.77
CA GLY A 186 -42.52 3.12 -45.37
C GLY A 186 -41.44 2.45 -44.51
N LEU A 187 -41.47 2.66 -43.19
CA LEU A 187 -40.55 2.03 -42.25
C LEU A 187 -40.82 0.52 -42.12
N ALA A 188 -42.10 0.11 -42.07
CA ALA A 188 -42.50 -1.30 -42.06
C ALA A 188 -42.11 -2.00 -43.37
N ASP A 189 -42.27 -1.33 -44.52
CA ASP A 189 -41.83 -1.84 -45.82
C ASP A 189 -40.30 -1.91 -45.95
N MET A 190 -39.56 -1.05 -45.25
CA MET A 190 -38.10 -1.12 -45.15
C MET A 190 -37.61 -2.20 -44.17
N LEU A 191 -38.38 -2.53 -43.12
CA LEU A 191 -38.04 -3.58 -42.16
C LEU A 191 -38.47 -4.98 -42.63
N ASN A 192 -39.23 -5.08 -43.74
CA ASN A 192 -39.71 -6.34 -44.29
C ASN A 192 -38.61 -7.01 -45.17
N PRO A 193 -38.08 -8.18 -44.76
CA PRO A 193 -36.92 -8.80 -45.39
C PRO A 193 -37.14 -9.20 -46.86
N ASP A 194 -38.38 -9.46 -47.28
CA ASP A 194 -38.67 -9.90 -48.65
C ASP A 194 -38.65 -8.73 -49.64
N LYS A 195 -39.24 -7.58 -49.27
CA LYS A 195 -39.21 -6.35 -50.08
C LYS A 195 -37.80 -5.74 -50.18
N LEU A 196 -36.99 -5.89 -49.12
CA LEU A 196 -35.59 -5.48 -49.15
C LEU A 196 -34.78 -6.26 -50.18
N LYS A 197 -34.97 -7.58 -50.25
CA LYS A 197 -34.31 -8.45 -51.23
C LYS A 197 -34.72 -8.10 -52.66
N GLU A 198 -36.01 -7.84 -52.89
CA GLU A 198 -36.51 -7.40 -54.19
C GLU A 198 -35.90 -6.05 -54.62
N LYS A 199 -35.91 -5.04 -53.74
CA LYS A 199 -35.27 -3.74 -54.01
C LYS A 199 -33.77 -3.87 -54.28
N GLN A 200 -33.05 -4.69 -53.51
CA GLN A 200 -31.62 -4.94 -53.74
C GLN A 200 -31.38 -5.63 -55.08
N GLN A 201 -32.20 -6.61 -55.45
CA GLN A 201 -32.10 -7.31 -56.74
C GLN A 201 -32.42 -6.40 -57.93
N GLN A 202 -33.39 -5.47 -57.78
CA GLN A 202 -33.73 -4.49 -58.80
C GLN A 202 -32.60 -3.49 -59.02
N GLN A 203 -32.05 -2.94 -57.93
CA GLN A 203 -30.86 -2.08 -57.98
C GLN A 203 -29.66 -2.78 -58.64
N LEU A 204 -29.49 -4.08 -58.39
CA LEU A 204 -28.45 -4.89 -59.05
C LEU A 204 -28.71 -5.08 -60.55
N LYS A 205 -29.96 -5.30 -60.96
CA LYS A 205 -30.33 -5.44 -62.39
C LYS A 205 -30.16 -4.12 -63.15
N ASP A 206 -30.53 -3.00 -62.54
CA ASP A 206 -30.42 -1.67 -63.16
C ASP A 206 -28.95 -1.25 -63.30
N LYS A 207 -28.12 -1.44 -62.27
CA LYS A 207 -26.66 -1.24 -62.38
C LYS A 207 -26.02 -2.11 -63.47
N ARG A 208 -26.53 -3.33 -63.69
CA ARG A 208 -26.06 -4.23 -64.77
C ARG A 208 -26.51 -3.77 -66.16
N LYS A 209 -27.65 -3.07 -66.28
CA LYS A 209 -28.10 -2.47 -67.53
C LYS A 209 -27.35 -1.18 -67.84
N GLU A 210 -27.17 -0.31 -66.85
CA GLU A 210 -26.40 0.93 -66.99
C GLU A 210 -24.96 0.66 -67.44
N LYS A 211 -24.31 -0.36 -66.86
CA LYS A 211 -22.97 -0.82 -67.28
C LYS A 211 -22.93 -1.48 -68.68
N ARG A 212 -24.08 -1.83 -69.25
CA ARG A 212 -24.20 -2.36 -70.62
C ARG A 212 -24.49 -1.27 -71.65
N GLU A 213 -24.98 -0.11 -71.21
CA GLU A 213 -25.30 1.05 -72.04
C GLU A 213 -24.17 2.10 -72.05
N SER A 214 -23.21 2.00 -71.13
CA SER A 214 -21.92 2.71 -71.12
C SER A 214 -20.82 1.92 -71.84
#